data_AF-A0A917M068-F1
#
_entry.id   AF-A0A917M068-F1
#
_cell.length_a   1.000
_cell.length_b   1.000
_cell.length_c   1.000
_cell.angle_alpha   90.00
_cell.angle_beta   90.00
_cell.angle_gamma   90.00
#
_symmetry.space_group_name_H-M   'P 1'
#
loop_
_entity.id
_entity.type
_entity.pdbx_description
1 polymer ?
#
loop_
_entity_poly.entity_id
_entity_poly.type
_entity_poly.pdbx_seq_one_letter_code
_entity_poly.pdbx_strand_id
1 'polypeptide(L)' 'MLRERKKNVHAYVRGCFEQRLQHVQLPFEQWSEAYYNPYFGPSFVDRCTEMPIDCADLAICEKGRVFYYQSNMRV' A
#
# COMPACT_ATOMS: atom_id res chain seq x y z
N MET A 1 18.44 24.98 9.45
CA MET A 1 17.18 25.14 8.69
C MET A 1 16.62 23.76 8.33
N LEU A 2 15.69 23.22 9.11
CA LEU A 2 14.88 22.05 8.72
C LEU A 2 13.71 22.58 7.89
N ARG A 3 13.94 22.78 6.58
CA ARG A 3 12.86 23.09 5.64
C ARG A 3 11.85 21.95 5.67
N GLU A 4 10.59 22.28 5.91
CA GLU A 4 9.47 21.36 6.04
C GLU A 4 9.53 20.28 4.94
N ARG A 5 9.67 19.00 5.34
CA ARG A 5 9.72 17.84 4.45
C ARG A 5 8.35 17.52 3.81
N LYS A 6 7.54 18.53 3.52
CA LYS A 6 6.28 18.41 2.77
C LYS A 6 6.58 18.39 1.27
N LYS A 7 7.16 17.29 0.80
CA LYS A 7 7.13 16.98 -0.64
C LYS A 7 5.82 16.29 -0.95
N ASN A 8 5.18 16.66 -2.05
CA ASN A 8 4.15 15.82 -2.67
C ASN A 8 4.84 14.52 -3.10
N VAL A 9 4.48 13.43 -2.44
CA VAL A 9 5.02 12.11 -2.72
C VAL A 9 4.06 11.43 -3.67
N HIS A 10 4.53 11.14 -4.89
CA HIS A 10 3.80 10.34 -5.86
C HIS A 10 4.42 8.96 -5.91
N ALA A 11 3.59 7.93 -5.74
CA ALA A 11 3.98 6.54 -5.91
C ALA A 11 3.21 5.98 -7.11
N TYR A 12 3.93 5.35 -8.03
CA TYR A 12 3.31 4.69 -9.18
C TYR A 12 2.91 3.28 -8.78
N VAL A 13 1.67 2.90 -9.10
CA VAL A 13 1.16 1.53 -8.93
C VAL A 13 0.61 1.08 -10.28
N ARG A 14 0.97 -0.12 -10.71
CA ARG A 14 0.44 -0.76 -11.91
C ARG A 14 -0.60 -1.80 -11.52
N GLY A 15 -1.79 -1.72 -12.09
CA GLY A 15 -2.86 -2.68 -11.86
C GLY A 15 -4.12 -2.34 -12.64
N CYS A 16 -5.17 -3.14 -12.44
CA CYS A 16 -6.50 -2.87 -12.96
C CYS A 16 -7.32 -2.16 -11.87
N PHE A 17 -7.87 -1.00 -12.20
CA PHE A 17 -8.81 -0.33 -11.31
C PHE A 17 -10.16 -1.03 -11.39
N GLU A 18 -10.69 -1.49 -10.25
CA GLU A 18 -11.98 -2.17 -10.17
C GLU A 18 -13.00 -1.37 -9.37
N GLN A 19 -13.91 -0.70 -10.08
CA GLN A 19 -14.94 0.14 -9.46
C GLN A 19 -15.87 -0.65 -8.53
N ARG A 20 -16.14 -1.92 -8.83
CA ARG A 20 -17.02 -2.77 -8.02
C ARG A 20 -16.48 -3.06 -6.62
N LEU A 21 -15.17 -2.90 -6.42
CA LEU A 21 -14.51 -3.10 -5.14
C LEU A 21 -14.50 -1.81 -4.29
N GLN A 22 -14.98 -0.69 -4.84
CA GLN A 22 -15.18 0.52 -4.04
C GLN A 22 -16.30 0.29 -3.03
N HIS A 23 -16.07 0.71 -1.78
CA HIS A 23 -17.01 0.57 -0.65
C HIS A 23 -17.31 -0.86 -0.19
N VAL A 24 -16.60 -1.87 -0.71
CA VAL A 24 -16.72 -3.23 -0.17
C VAL A 24 -16.11 -3.27 1.22
N GLN A 25 -16.87 -3.75 2.20
CA GLN A 25 -16.35 -4.09 3.52
C GLN A 25 -15.56 -5.39 3.39
N LEU A 26 -14.24 -5.27 3.31
CA LEU A 26 -13.37 -6.45 3.29
C LEU A 26 -12.98 -6.82 4.72
N PRO A 27 -12.82 -8.12 5.02
CA PRO A 27 -12.44 -8.55 6.35
C PRO A 27 -11.03 -8.04 6.67
N PHE A 28 -10.93 -7.01 7.53
CA PHE A 28 -9.66 -6.36 7.88
C PHE A 28 -8.58 -7.32 8.39
N GLU A 29 -8.97 -8.46 8.97
CA GLU A 29 -8.05 -9.48 9.48
C GLU A 29 -7.13 -10.10 8.40
N GLN A 30 -7.51 -10.00 7.12
CA GLN A 30 -6.73 -10.55 6.01
C GLN A 30 -5.87 -9.50 5.30
N TRP A 31 -5.94 -8.24 5.73
CA TRP A 31 -5.27 -7.13 5.07
C TRP A 31 -4.10 -6.62 5.90
N SER A 32 -2.98 -6.38 5.23
CA SER A 32 -1.84 -5.68 5.81
C SER A 32 -1.87 -4.20 5.43
N GLU A 33 -1.30 -3.34 6.28
CA GLU A 33 -1.10 -1.93 5.95
C GLU A 33 0.22 -1.77 5.20
N ALA A 34 0.17 -1.10 4.05
CA ALA A 34 1.34 -0.68 3.30
C ALA A 34 1.60 0.81 3.53
N TYR A 35 2.87 1.20 3.54
CA TYR A 35 3.23 2.62 3.47
C TYR A 35 4.42 2.83 2.55
N TYR A 36 4.53 4.04 2.03
CA TYR A 36 5.65 4.47 1.19
C TYR A 36 6.26 5.74 1.77
N ASN A 37 7.58 5.75 1.89
CA ASN A 37 8.33 6.93 2.25
C ASN A 37 9.58 7.05 1.37
N PRO A 38 9.63 8.03 0.44
CA PRO A 38 10.75 8.21 -0.49
C PRO A 38 12.06 8.60 0.19
N TYR A 39 12.02 9.00 1.47
CA TYR A 39 13.24 9.26 2.24
C TYR A 39 13.88 7.99 2.81
N PHE A 40 13.15 6.88 2.85
CA PHE A 40 13.62 5.61 3.41
C PHE A 40 13.83 4.53 2.35
N GLY A 41 13.08 4.55 1.25
CA GLY A 41 13.24 3.57 0.18
C GLY A 41 12.44 3.88 -1.09
N PRO A 42 12.71 3.15 -2.18
CA PRO A 42 12.04 3.35 -3.47
C PRO A 42 10.72 2.57 -3.61
N SER A 43 10.34 1.73 -2.65
CA SER A 43 9.18 0.83 -2.74
C SER A 43 8.19 1.05 -1.59
N PHE A 44 6.97 0.54 -1.77
CA PHE A 44 6.08 0.30 -0.64
C PHE A 44 6.69 -0.78 0.26
N VAL A 45 6.43 -0.66 1.55
CA VAL A 45 6.81 -1.66 2.56
C VAL A 45 5.61 -2.00 3.43
N ASP A 46 5.61 -3.22 3.95
CA ASP A 46 4.63 -3.64 4.96
C ASP A 46 4.90 -2.89 6.27
N ARG A 47 3.82 -2.37 6.89
CA ARG A 47 3.90 -1.52 8.07
C ARG A 47 4.47 -2.22 9.30
N CYS A 48 4.26 -3.53 9.42
CA CYS A 48 4.65 -4.32 10.58
C CYS A 48 6.04 -4.94 10.43
N THR A 49 6.37 -5.43 9.24
CA THR A 49 7.61 -6.17 8.97
C THR A 49 8.70 -5.31 8.35
N GLU A 50 8.36 -4.11 7.85
CA GLU A 50 9.26 -3.23 7.10
C GLU A 50 9.84 -3.86 5.82
N MET A 51 9.31 -5.02 5.41
CA MET A 51 9.75 -5.71 4.21
C MET A 51 9.16 -5.05 2.96
N PRO A 52 9.94 -4.94 1.86
CA PRO A 52 9.43 -4.45 0.58
C PRO A 52 8.23 -5.25 0.08
N ILE A 53 7.26 -4.56 -0.51
CA ILE A 53 6.11 -5.15 -1.19
C ILE A 53 6.31 -4.95 -2.69
N ASP A 54 6.63 -6.02 -3.40
CA ASP A 54 6.80 -5.99 -4.86
C ASP A 54 5.47 -6.12 -5.61
N CYS A 55 4.53 -6.88 -5.05
CA CYS A 55 3.20 -7.09 -5.61
C CYS A 55 2.14 -7.38 -4.54
N ALA A 56 0.88 -7.20 -4.91
CA ALA A 56 -0.28 -7.59 -4.12
C ALA A 56 -1.41 -7.96 -5.09
N ASP A 57 -2.31 -8.86 -4.66
CA ASP A 57 -3.48 -9.23 -5.46
C ASP A 57 -4.50 -8.09 -5.48
N LEU A 58 -4.66 -7.41 -4.34
CA LEU A 58 -5.52 -6.25 -4.20
C LEU A 58 -4.84 -5.18 -3.35
N ALA A 59 -5.12 -3.92 -3.68
CA ALA A 59 -4.73 -2.77 -2.89
C ALA A 59 -5.89 -1.77 -2.80
N ILE A 60 -6.09 -1.19 -1.61
CA ILE A 60 -7.16 -0.24 -1.32
C ILE A 60 -6.55 0.98 -0.64
N CYS A 61 -6.97 2.16 -1.10
CA CYS A 61 -6.64 3.42 -0.44
C CYS A 61 -7.88 3.95 0.27
N GLU A 62 -7.85 4.01 1.61
CA GLU A 62 -8.94 4.54 2.42
C GLU A 62 -8.39 5.52 3.47
N LYS A 63 -9.00 6.71 3.56
CA LYS A 63 -8.62 7.76 4.53
C LYS A 63 -7.12 8.09 4.53
N GLY A 64 -6.50 8.04 3.36
CA GLY A 64 -5.06 8.33 3.19
C GLY A 64 -4.12 7.20 3.61
N ARG A 65 -4.65 6.02 3.92
CA ARG A 65 -3.88 4.80 4.22
C ARG A 65 -4.03 3.81 3.08
N VAL A 66 -3.02 2.98 2.89
CA VAL A 66 -3.01 1.92 1.88
C VAL A 66 -3.05 0.58 2.60
N PHE A 67 -4.02 -0.25 2.24
CA PHE A 67 -4.10 -1.63 2.67
C PHE A 67 -3.91 -2.53 1.47
N TYR A 68 -3.28 -3.67 1.66
CA TYR A 68 -3.08 -4.64 0.61
C TYR A 68 -3.42 -6.05 1.10
N TYR A 69 -3.87 -6.85 0.14
CA TYR A 69 -4.12 -8.27 0.31
C TYR A 69 -3.23 -9.03 -0.67
N GLN A 70 -2.56 -10.04 -0.14
CA GLN A 70 -1.79 -10.98 -0.92
C GLN A 70 -2.18 -12.38 -0.46
N SER A 71 -2.85 -13.11 -1.36
CA SER A 71 -3.07 -14.53 -1.17
C SER A 71 -1.71 -15.22 -1.16
N ASN A 72 -1.44 -15.99 -0.11
CA ASN A 72 -0.32 -16.92 -0.09
C ASN A 72 -0.61 -18.07 -1.08
N MET A 73 -0.59 -17.80 -2.38
CA MET A 73 -0.36 -18.86 -3.35
C MET A 73 1.11 -19.27 -3.23
N ARG A 74 1.36 -20.18 -2.27
CA ARG A 74 2.52 -21.07 -2.34
C ARG A 74 2.43 -21.79 -3.68
N VAL A 75 3.32 -21.44 -4.61
CA VAL A 75 3.75 -22.36 -5.67
C VAL A 75 4.64 -23.41 -5.02
#